data_AF-A0A927D7G7-F1
#
_entry.id   AF-A0A927D7G7-F1
#
_cell.length_a   1.000
_cell.length_b   1.000
_cell.length_c   1.000
_cell.angle_alpha   90.00
_cell.angle_beta   90.00
_cell.angle_gamma   90.00
#
_symmetry.space_group_name_H-M   'P 1'
#
loop_
_entity.id
_entity.type
_entity.pdbx_description
1 polymer ?
#
loop_
_entity_poly.entity_id
_entity_poly.type
_entity_poly.pdbx_seq_one_letter_code
_entity_poly.pdbx_strand_id
1 'polypeptide(L)'
;MSSRRPLTTTTRKNDAQLARPTSRPLRLLSDMQAMMEETQAFENRVLERLNAGKTVRSFLIATVELLTEAVNILVLQVFRKDDYAVKYAVEPLLEGSGPLGDLSVRLKLIYGLGVISRAEYEDAELLMALREELNHDGNEYSFTDDEIIGPFGELHCVAALPPTPQFDDSDAELLAMQKLRYQQMVRSTMVLSLTELISRISLKKSLSEINALIPVPSGRRSAGKADDNIPDAAGTTLPYPEECLAVHAADAETFSNTP
;
A
#
# COMPACT_ATOMS: atom_id res chain seq x y z
N MET A 1 -45.27 -30.11 61.66
CA MET A 1 -45.77 -30.13 60.27
C MET A 1 -46.99 -29.23 60.19
N SER A 2 -47.24 -28.59 59.03
CA SER A 2 -48.30 -27.57 58.81
C SER A 2 -48.13 -26.26 59.62
N SER A 3 -48.49 -25.07 59.12
CA SER A 3 -48.91 -24.67 57.76
C SER A 3 -48.42 -23.24 57.42
N ARG A 4 -48.54 -22.81 56.16
CA ARG A 4 -48.02 -21.53 55.62
C ARG A 4 -49.16 -20.58 55.18
N ARG A 5 -48.86 -19.26 55.18
CA ARG A 5 -49.64 -18.12 54.57
C ARG A 5 -50.92 -17.72 55.33
N PRO A 6 -51.54 -16.54 55.05
CA PRO A 6 -51.19 -15.43 54.13
C PRO A 6 -50.32 -14.31 54.77
N LEU A 7 -50.25 -13.02 54.35
CA LEU A 7 -50.98 -12.24 53.32
C LEU A 7 -50.05 -11.31 52.47
N THR A 8 -50.27 -9.99 52.44
CA THR A 8 -49.66 -9.00 51.50
C THR A 8 -49.38 -7.63 52.14
N THR A 9 -48.35 -6.90 51.68
CA THR A 9 -48.42 -5.42 51.49
C THR A 9 -47.52 -4.93 50.37
N THR A 10 -48.09 -4.11 49.50
CA THR A 10 -47.43 -3.39 48.39
C THR A 10 -46.39 -2.38 48.87
N THR A 11 -45.25 -2.29 48.18
CA THR A 11 -44.56 -1.00 47.94
C THR A 11 -43.84 -1.06 46.59
N ARG A 12 -44.31 -0.27 45.62
CA ARG A 12 -43.50 0.11 44.46
C ARG A 12 -42.45 1.11 44.94
N LYS A 13 -41.19 0.91 44.59
CA LYS A 13 -40.26 2.01 44.31
C LYS A 13 -39.55 1.74 43.01
N ASN A 14 -39.55 2.75 42.14
CA ASN A 14 -39.01 2.68 40.79
C ASN A 14 -37.57 3.17 40.84
N ASP A 15 -36.59 2.27 40.87
CA ASP A 15 -35.18 2.64 40.70
C ASP A 15 -34.78 2.54 39.22
N ALA A 16 -35.48 3.33 38.39
CA ALA A 16 -35.15 3.55 36.99
C ALA A 16 -34.30 4.82 36.84
N GLN A 17 -33.13 4.85 37.51
CA GLN A 17 -32.28 6.04 37.57
C GLN A 17 -30.96 5.85 36.79
N LEU A 18 -31.04 6.21 35.50
CA LEU A 18 -30.00 7.01 34.83
C LEU A 18 -28.64 6.37 34.47
N ALA A 19 -28.65 5.30 33.68
CA ALA A 19 -27.51 4.98 32.81
C ALA A 19 -27.40 5.99 31.64
N ARG A 20 -26.74 7.14 31.85
CA ARG A 20 -26.38 8.07 30.77
C ARG A 20 -25.34 7.41 29.83
N PRO A 21 -25.59 7.29 28.51
CA PRO A 21 -24.60 6.76 27.56
C PRO A 21 -23.63 7.86 27.10
N THR A 22 -22.96 8.54 28.03
CA THR A 22 -22.06 9.68 27.71
C THR A 22 -20.62 9.30 27.37
N SER A 23 -20.26 8.01 27.40
CA SER A 23 -18.88 7.56 27.17
C SER A 23 -18.48 7.45 25.70
N ARG A 24 -19.43 7.43 24.76
CA ARG A 24 -19.15 7.25 23.32
C ARG A 24 -18.42 8.44 22.68
N PRO A 25 -18.82 9.71 22.88
CA PRO A 25 -18.13 10.85 22.27
C PRO A 25 -16.68 11.01 22.77
N LEU A 26 -16.45 10.80 24.07
CA LEU A 26 -15.13 10.95 24.68
C LEU A 26 -14.15 9.86 24.22
N ARG A 27 -14.60 8.61 24.07
CA ARG A 27 -13.77 7.57 23.44
C ARG A 27 -13.42 7.93 22.01
N LEU A 28 -14.41 8.31 21.20
CA LEU A 28 -14.18 8.61 19.78
C LEU A 28 -13.21 9.78 19.58
N LEU A 29 -13.23 10.77 20.48
CA LEU A 29 -12.21 11.85 20.53
C LEU A 29 -10.82 11.34 20.91
N SER A 30 -10.69 10.51 21.95
CA SER A 30 -9.39 9.90 22.31
C SER A 30 -8.85 8.95 21.24
N ASP A 31 -9.71 8.17 20.59
CA ASP A 31 -9.35 7.23 19.54
C ASP A 31 -8.90 7.99 18.27
N MET A 32 -9.60 9.08 17.90
CA MET A 32 -9.14 9.99 16.84
C MET A 32 -7.81 10.66 17.18
N GLN A 33 -7.63 11.12 18.42
CA GLN A 33 -6.42 11.79 18.86
C GLN A 33 -5.22 10.83 18.86
N ALA A 34 -5.40 9.59 19.32
CA ALA A 34 -4.38 8.54 19.25
C ALA A 34 -3.97 8.20 17.81
N MET A 35 -4.95 8.05 16.88
CA MET A 35 -4.63 7.82 15.46
C MET A 35 -3.88 8.99 14.83
N MET A 36 -4.20 10.24 15.19
CA MET A 36 -3.49 11.42 14.71
C MET A 36 -2.04 11.46 15.25
N GLU A 37 -1.84 11.16 16.53
CA GLU A 37 -0.52 11.09 17.15
C GLU A 37 0.35 9.98 16.54
N GLU A 38 -0.19 8.78 16.29
CA GLU A 38 0.52 7.67 15.63
C GLU A 38 0.89 8.01 14.18
N THR A 39 -0.05 8.60 13.43
CA THR A 39 0.14 9.07 12.05
C THR A 39 1.28 10.08 11.96
N GLN A 40 1.25 11.10 12.82
CA GLN A 40 2.25 12.17 12.83
C GLN A 40 3.61 11.69 13.33
N ALA A 41 3.64 10.73 14.27
CA ALA A 41 4.89 10.09 14.71
C ALA A 41 5.56 9.29 13.58
N PHE A 42 4.79 8.61 12.74
CA PHE A 42 5.32 7.93 11.55
C PHE A 42 5.93 8.93 10.54
N GLU A 43 5.19 10.00 10.20
CA GLU A 43 5.68 11.04 9.28
C GLU A 43 6.98 11.70 9.77
N ASN A 44 7.04 12.06 11.06
CA ASN A 44 8.25 12.62 11.67
C ASN A 44 9.43 11.64 11.61
N ARG A 45 9.20 10.34 11.88
CA ARG A 45 10.23 9.29 11.78
C ARG A 45 10.75 9.11 10.34
N VAL A 46 9.87 9.21 9.34
CA VAL A 46 10.24 9.20 7.91
C VAL A 46 11.12 10.41 7.59
N LEU A 47 10.69 11.61 7.99
CA LEU A 47 11.42 12.87 7.79
C LEU A 47 12.83 12.84 8.41
N GLU A 48 12.94 12.39 9.67
CA GLU A 48 14.20 12.26 10.39
C GLU A 48 15.16 11.27 9.69
N ARG A 49 14.67 10.09 9.28
CA ARG A 49 15.50 9.07 8.64
C ARG A 49 15.96 9.49 7.24
N LEU A 50 15.09 10.14 6.46
CA LEU A 50 15.48 10.72 5.16
C LEU A 50 16.52 11.84 5.33
N ASN A 51 16.34 12.71 6.31
CA ASN A 51 17.28 13.82 6.53
C ASN A 51 18.62 13.37 7.17
N ALA A 52 18.71 12.17 7.73
CA ALA A 52 19.97 11.61 8.23
C ALA A 52 20.96 11.22 7.11
N GLY A 53 20.46 10.81 5.93
CA GLY A 53 21.30 10.46 4.78
C GLY A 53 21.96 11.70 4.18
N LYS A 54 23.30 11.74 4.10
CA LYS A 54 24.06 12.93 3.66
C LYS A 54 24.37 12.95 2.16
N THR A 55 24.47 11.76 1.54
CA THR A 55 24.77 11.54 0.12
C THR A 55 23.53 11.04 -0.61
N VAL A 56 23.49 11.16 -1.94
CA VAL A 56 22.38 10.65 -2.76
C VAL A 56 22.17 9.14 -2.54
N ARG A 57 23.25 8.35 -2.52
CA ARG A 57 23.21 6.91 -2.23
C ARG A 57 22.60 6.59 -0.86
N SER A 58 23.05 7.25 0.22
CA SER A 58 22.50 7.00 1.57
C SER A 58 21.04 7.45 1.71
N PHE A 59 20.65 8.52 1.01
CA PHE A 59 19.28 9.00 0.95
C PHE A 59 18.34 8.01 0.23
N LEU A 60 18.76 7.45 -0.91
CA LEU A 60 17.96 6.46 -1.65
C LEU A 60 17.88 5.10 -0.95
N ILE A 61 18.94 4.66 -0.27
CA ILE A 61 18.89 3.49 0.62
C ILE A 61 17.82 3.70 1.71
N ALA A 62 17.87 4.82 2.43
CA ALA A 62 16.88 5.14 3.46
C ALA A 62 15.45 5.25 2.89
N THR A 63 15.29 5.81 1.69
CA THR A 63 14.00 5.91 0.98
C THR A 63 13.40 4.52 0.70
N VAL A 64 14.17 3.62 0.09
CA VAL A 64 13.66 2.28 -0.27
C VAL A 64 13.44 1.40 0.97
N GLU A 65 14.22 1.56 2.04
CA GLU A 65 13.92 0.93 3.33
C GLU A 65 12.56 1.38 3.89
N LEU A 66 12.27 2.69 3.86
CA LEU A 66 11.01 3.24 4.35
C LEU A 66 9.81 2.87 3.45
N LEU A 67 10.01 2.82 2.13
CA LEU A 67 9.02 2.26 1.20
C LEU A 67 8.78 0.78 1.48
N THR A 68 9.81 0.00 1.81
CA THR A 68 9.67 -1.41 2.20
C THR A 68 8.80 -1.55 3.45
N GLU A 69 9.02 -0.70 4.46
CA GLU A 69 8.22 -0.69 5.69
C GLU A 69 6.76 -0.28 5.41
N ALA A 70 6.53 0.79 4.65
CA ALA A 70 5.19 1.27 4.28
C ALA A 70 4.40 0.25 3.45
N VAL A 71 5.02 -0.36 2.44
CA VAL A 71 4.40 -1.44 1.64
C VAL A 71 4.14 -2.66 2.50
N ASN A 72 5.03 -3.03 3.42
CA ASN A 72 4.82 -4.16 4.32
C ASN A 72 3.63 -3.95 5.27
N ILE A 73 3.48 -2.74 5.82
CA ILE A 73 2.29 -2.35 6.61
C ILE A 73 1.02 -2.54 5.76
N LEU A 74 1.02 -2.04 4.53
CA LEU A 74 -0.13 -2.10 3.62
C LEU A 74 -0.49 -3.53 3.19
N VAL A 75 0.52 -4.37 2.92
CA VAL A 75 0.35 -5.82 2.67
C VAL A 75 -0.30 -6.51 3.86
N LEU A 76 0.20 -6.29 5.07
CA LEU A 76 -0.39 -6.87 6.27
C LEU A 76 -1.84 -6.39 6.47
N GLN A 77 -2.14 -5.09 6.22
CA GLN A 77 -3.50 -4.56 6.28
C GLN A 77 -4.47 -5.18 5.25
N VAL A 78 -3.97 -5.64 4.10
CA VAL A 78 -4.78 -6.35 3.08
C VAL A 78 -5.13 -7.77 3.54
N PHE A 79 -4.16 -8.49 4.13
CA PHE A 79 -4.32 -9.90 4.51
C PHE A 79 -4.85 -10.15 5.93
N ARG A 80 -4.94 -9.11 6.78
CA ARG A 80 -5.38 -9.13 8.20
C ARG A 80 -6.82 -9.59 8.50
N LYS A 81 -7.51 -10.29 7.59
CA LYS A 81 -8.90 -10.74 7.83
C LYS A 81 -9.00 -11.93 8.80
N ASP A 82 -7.97 -12.76 8.91
CA ASP A 82 -7.95 -13.92 9.82
C ASP A 82 -6.54 -14.15 10.39
N ASP A 83 -6.33 -13.91 11.69
CA ASP A 83 -5.02 -14.05 12.37
C ASP A 83 -4.39 -15.45 12.17
N TYR A 84 -5.22 -16.49 12.07
CA TYR A 84 -4.77 -17.86 11.82
C TYR A 84 -4.26 -18.05 10.37
N ALA A 85 -4.92 -17.44 9.39
CA ALA A 85 -4.47 -17.49 8.00
C ALA A 85 -3.19 -16.66 7.80
N VAL A 86 -3.09 -15.51 8.48
CA VAL A 86 -1.87 -14.68 8.46
C VAL A 86 -0.66 -15.51 8.88
N LYS A 87 -0.74 -16.16 10.06
CA LYS A 87 0.38 -16.92 10.63
C LYS A 87 0.83 -18.14 9.80
N TYR A 88 -0.10 -18.87 9.20
CA TYR A 88 0.21 -20.16 8.56
C TYR A 88 0.24 -20.13 7.04
N ALA A 89 -0.33 -19.10 6.40
CA ALA A 89 -0.39 -18.99 4.94
C ALA A 89 0.16 -17.67 4.38
N VAL A 90 0.28 -16.60 5.17
CA VAL A 90 0.75 -15.28 4.67
C VAL A 90 2.17 -14.98 5.11
N GLU A 91 2.51 -15.17 6.39
CA GLU A 91 3.88 -15.00 6.92
C GLU A 91 4.91 -15.80 6.10
N PRO A 92 4.72 -17.10 5.78
CA PRO A 92 5.66 -17.86 4.94
C PRO A 92 5.78 -17.37 3.48
N LEU A 93 4.81 -16.60 2.98
CA LEU A 93 4.89 -16.01 1.65
C LEU A 93 5.68 -14.70 1.65
N LEU A 94 5.65 -13.95 2.76
CA LEU A 94 6.26 -12.63 2.93
C LEU A 94 7.69 -12.67 3.51
N GLU A 95 8.07 -13.76 4.19
CA GLU A 95 9.39 -13.89 4.80
C GLU A 95 10.48 -14.34 3.81
N GLY A 96 11.59 -13.61 3.76
CA GLY A 96 12.86 -14.05 3.18
C GLY A 96 12.77 -14.56 1.74
N SER A 97 12.78 -15.89 1.57
CA SER A 97 12.71 -16.59 0.29
C SER A 97 11.28 -16.94 -0.17
N GLY A 98 10.25 -16.45 0.53
CA GLY A 98 8.86 -16.58 0.10
C GLY A 98 8.60 -15.85 -1.23
N PRO A 99 7.60 -16.27 -2.03
CA PRO A 99 7.32 -15.67 -3.34
C PRO A 99 6.91 -14.20 -3.28
N LEU A 100 6.56 -13.66 -2.11
CA LEU A 100 6.26 -12.25 -1.85
C LEU A 100 7.30 -11.60 -0.92
N GLY A 101 8.50 -12.18 -0.78
CA GLY A 101 9.58 -11.62 0.05
C GLY A 101 10.21 -10.35 -0.56
N ASP A 102 10.32 -10.29 -1.89
CA ASP A 102 10.87 -9.13 -2.59
C ASP A 102 9.92 -7.91 -2.54
N LEU A 103 10.50 -6.71 -2.55
CA LEU A 103 9.76 -5.45 -2.55
C LEU A 103 9.01 -5.23 -3.88
N SER A 104 9.63 -5.49 -5.04
CA SER A 104 8.99 -5.23 -6.33
C SER A 104 7.79 -6.16 -6.52
N VAL A 105 7.88 -7.42 -6.08
CA VAL A 105 6.73 -8.33 -6.09
C VAL A 105 5.60 -7.87 -5.15
N ARG A 106 5.91 -7.39 -3.94
CA ARG A 106 4.90 -6.83 -3.02
C ARG A 106 4.26 -5.57 -3.57
N LEU A 107 5.04 -4.70 -4.20
CA LEU A 107 4.58 -3.47 -4.83
C LEU A 107 3.62 -3.78 -6.01
N LYS A 108 3.99 -4.73 -6.88
CA LYS A 108 3.15 -5.24 -7.99
C LYS A 108 1.86 -5.87 -7.49
N LEU A 109 1.89 -6.62 -6.39
CA LEU A 109 0.69 -7.20 -5.76
C LEU A 109 -0.27 -6.11 -5.28
N ILE A 110 0.23 -5.13 -4.53
CA ILE A 110 -0.60 -4.06 -3.95
C ILE A 110 -1.16 -3.11 -5.03
N TYR A 111 -0.42 -2.91 -6.12
CA TYR A 111 -0.92 -2.25 -7.33
C TYR A 111 -2.01 -3.07 -8.03
N GLY A 112 -1.79 -4.38 -8.25
CA GLY A 112 -2.77 -5.28 -8.87
C GLY A 112 -4.06 -5.45 -8.06
N LEU A 113 -4.01 -5.25 -6.75
CA LEU A 113 -5.18 -5.19 -5.86
C LEU A 113 -5.87 -3.81 -5.83
N GLY A 114 -5.36 -2.81 -6.57
CA GLY A 114 -5.94 -1.48 -6.70
C GLY A 114 -5.79 -0.59 -5.46
N VAL A 115 -4.86 -0.90 -4.56
CA VAL A 115 -4.67 -0.14 -3.31
C VAL A 115 -3.78 1.09 -3.52
N ILE A 116 -2.70 0.93 -4.30
CA ILE A 116 -1.88 2.05 -4.79
C ILE A 116 -2.27 2.45 -6.21
N SER A 117 -2.10 3.74 -6.51
CA SER A 117 -2.30 4.31 -7.83
C SER A 117 -1.12 4.03 -8.76
N ARG A 118 -1.32 4.24 -10.06
CA ARG A 118 -0.26 4.10 -11.07
C ARG A 118 0.95 5.01 -10.78
N ALA A 119 0.72 6.27 -10.42
CA ALA A 119 1.78 7.23 -10.12
C ALA A 119 2.63 6.79 -8.91
N GLU A 120 1.99 6.34 -7.83
CA GLU A 120 2.69 5.81 -6.64
C GLU A 120 3.47 4.52 -6.95
N TYR A 121 2.97 3.70 -7.88
CA TYR A 121 3.66 2.50 -8.36
C TYR A 121 4.90 2.83 -9.20
N GLU A 122 4.75 3.73 -10.18
CA GLU A 122 5.84 4.17 -11.08
C GLU A 122 6.94 4.90 -10.30
N ASP A 123 6.58 5.80 -9.38
CA ASP A 123 7.54 6.49 -8.51
C ASP A 123 8.35 5.51 -7.64
N ALA A 124 7.70 4.49 -7.09
CA ALA A 124 8.37 3.51 -6.24
C ALA A 124 9.30 2.57 -7.04
N GLU A 125 8.91 2.11 -8.23
CA GLU A 125 9.81 1.34 -9.11
C GLU A 125 11.01 2.20 -9.57
N LEU A 126 10.81 3.49 -9.89
CA LEU A 126 11.91 4.38 -10.29
C LEU A 126 12.91 4.61 -9.15
N LEU A 127 12.43 4.81 -7.91
CA LEU A 127 13.30 4.93 -6.73
C LEU A 127 14.06 3.64 -6.42
N MET A 128 13.44 2.48 -6.65
CA MET A 128 14.11 1.18 -6.53
C MET A 128 15.20 1.00 -7.59
N ALA A 129 14.90 1.31 -8.86
CA ALA A 129 15.84 1.21 -9.97
C ALA A 129 17.04 2.14 -9.77
N LEU A 130 16.80 3.41 -9.41
CA LEU A 130 17.85 4.40 -9.16
C LEU A 130 18.74 4.02 -7.96
N ARG A 131 18.16 3.46 -6.89
CA ARG A 131 18.95 2.90 -5.78
C ARG A 131 19.84 1.75 -6.26
N GLU A 132 19.30 0.85 -7.07
CA GLU A 132 20.02 -0.36 -7.47
C GLU A 132 21.16 -0.06 -8.44
N GLU A 133 20.97 0.88 -9.37
CA GLU A 133 22.03 1.39 -10.24
C GLU A 133 23.16 2.02 -9.41
N LEU A 134 22.83 2.93 -8.49
CA LEU A 134 23.81 3.61 -7.64
C LEU A 134 24.48 2.71 -6.58
N ASN A 135 23.97 1.50 -6.34
CA ASN A 135 24.66 0.49 -5.52
C ASN A 135 25.72 -0.27 -6.33
N HIS A 136 25.55 -0.38 -7.65
CA HIS A 136 26.51 -1.02 -8.55
C HIS A 136 27.55 -0.03 -9.09
N ASP A 137 27.19 1.25 -9.21
CA ASP A 137 28.14 2.31 -9.53
C ASP A 137 28.97 2.72 -8.30
N GLY A 138 30.29 2.83 -8.49
CA GLY A 138 31.25 3.33 -7.51
C GLY A 138 31.39 4.86 -7.45
N ASN A 139 30.82 5.61 -8.40
CA ASN A 139 30.90 7.07 -8.43
C ASN A 139 30.20 7.74 -7.23
N GLU A 140 30.60 8.97 -6.90
CA GLU A 140 29.93 9.80 -5.89
C GLU A 140 29.15 10.92 -6.57
N TYR A 141 27.81 10.88 -6.42
CA TYR A 141 26.89 11.86 -7.00
C TYR A 141 26.35 12.85 -5.96
N SER A 142 26.15 14.08 -6.42
CA SER A 142 25.45 15.17 -5.74
C SER A 142 23.99 15.24 -6.20
N PHE A 143 23.13 15.87 -5.38
CA PHE A 143 21.71 16.10 -5.72
C PHE A 143 21.50 17.07 -6.90
N THR A 144 22.57 17.64 -7.46
CA THR A 144 22.56 18.62 -8.54
C THR A 144 23.12 18.09 -9.85
N ASP A 145 23.55 16.84 -9.88
CA ASP A 145 24.16 16.23 -11.06
C ASP A 145 23.03 15.73 -11.98
N ASP A 146 23.22 15.84 -13.31
CA ASP A 146 22.15 15.61 -14.29
C ASP A 146 21.65 14.16 -14.25
N GLU A 147 22.54 13.20 -13.95
CA GLU A 147 22.24 11.78 -13.73
C GLU A 147 21.26 11.53 -12.56
N ILE A 148 21.17 12.48 -11.62
CA ILE A 148 20.29 12.42 -10.45
C ILE A 148 19.06 13.33 -10.62
N ILE A 149 19.26 14.55 -11.15
CA ILE A 149 18.17 15.49 -11.41
C ILE A 149 17.20 14.97 -12.47
N GLY A 150 17.68 14.32 -13.52
CA GLY A 150 16.83 13.75 -14.58
C GLY A 150 15.78 12.79 -14.02
N PRO A 151 16.19 11.68 -13.38
CA PRO A 151 15.26 10.73 -12.74
C PRO A 151 14.38 11.38 -11.66
N PHE A 152 14.88 12.34 -10.88
CA PHE A 152 14.04 13.06 -9.91
C PHE A 152 12.98 13.97 -10.55
N GLY A 153 13.19 14.42 -11.78
CA GLY A 153 12.20 15.17 -12.56
C GLY A 153 11.09 14.31 -13.17
N GLU A 154 11.29 12.99 -13.25
CA GLU A 154 10.28 12.03 -13.73
C GLU A 154 9.32 11.54 -12.63
N LEU A 155 9.63 11.81 -11.36
CA LEU A 155 8.80 11.41 -10.21
C LEU A 155 7.52 12.26 -10.10
N HIS A 156 6.36 11.62 -10.11
CA HIS A 156 5.05 12.27 -10.00
C HIS A 156 4.82 12.94 -8.64
N CYS A 157 5.41 12.43 -7.57
CA CYS A 157 5.40 13.05 -6.25
C CYS A 157 6.18 14.38 -6.18
N VAL A 158 7.11 14.63 -7.11
CA VAL A 158 7.88 15.88 -7.17
C VAL A 158 7.12 16.92 -7.99
N ALA A 159 6.24 17.67 -7.33
CA ALA A 159 5.35 18.63 -8.01
C ALA A 159 6.09 19.72 -8.82
N ALA A 160 7.27 20.14 -8.35
CA ALA A 160 8.21 20.98 -9.09
C ALA A 160 9.62 20.89 -8.48
N LEU A 161 10.63 20.59 -9.29
CA LEU A 161 12.03 20.79 -8.90
C LEU A 161 12.35 22.29 -8.81
N PRO A 162 13.28 22.71 -7.91
CA PRO A 162 13.69 24.10 -7.85
C PRO A 162 14.38 24.51 -9.16
N PRO A 163 14.08 25.71 -9.70
CA PRO A 163 14.67 26.17 -10.95
C PRO A 163 16.18 26.33 -10.80
N THR A 164 16.93 25.83 -11.78
CA THR A 164 18.40 25.96 -11.82
C THR A 164 18.77 27.45 -11.87
N PRO A 165 19.58 27.95 -10.91
CA PRO A 165 19.99 29.34 -10.91
C PRO A 165 20.98 29.61 -12.05
N GLN A 166 21.08 30.87 -12.48
CA GLN A 166 22.21 31.33 -13.28
C GLN A 166 23.44 31.38 -12.35
N PHE A 167 24.42 30.54 -12.63
CA PHE A 167 25.69 30.54 -11.91
C PHE A 167 26.59 31.68 -12.44
N ASP A 168 27.26 32.37 -11.52
CA ASP A 168 28.27 33.38 -11.87
C ASP A 168 29.66 32.78 -11.68
N ASP A 169 30.34 32.46 -12.79
CA ASP A 169 31.69 31.90 -12.80
C ASP A 169 32.78 32.94 -12.48
N SER A 170 32.42 34.23 -12.32
CA SER A 170 33.38 35.31 -12.06
C SER A 170 34.02 35.26 -10.66
N ASP A 171 33.31 34.68 -9.68
CA ASP A 171 33.75 34.53 -8.30
C ASP A 171 33.52 33.09 -7.82
N ALA A 172 34.63 32.39 -7.57
CA ALA A 172 34.62 30.99 -7.14
C ALA A 172 34.00 30.78 -5.75
N GLU A 173 34.07 31.76 -4.85
CA GLU A 173 33.45 31.65 -3.52
C GLU A 173 31.93 31.82 -3.63
N LEU A 174 31.47 32.81 -4.40
CA LEU A 174 30.06 33.01 -4.71
C LEU A 174 29.45 31.79 -5.41
N LEU A 175 30.14 31.24 -6.41
CA LEU A 175 29.74 30.04 -7.14
C LEU A 175 29.60 28.82 -6.22
N ALA A 176 30.53 28.62 -5.29
CA ALA A 176 30.44 27.54 -4.30
C ALA A 176 29.22 27.71 -3.39
N MET A 177 28.92 28.93 -2.93
CA MET A 177 27.72 29.22 -2.14
C MET A 177 26.42 29.04 -2.94
N GLN A 178 26.41 29.38 -4.23
CA GLN A 178 25.27 29.18 -5.13
C GLN A 178 24.98 27.69 -5.32
N LYS A 179 26.00 26.88 -5.64
CA LYS A 179 25.87 25.42 -5.79
C LYS A 179 25.39 24.75 -4.51
N LEU A 180 25.97 25.10 -3.36
CA LEU A 180 25.54 24.57 -2.05
C LEU A 180 24.08 24.92 -1.74
N ARG A 181 23.65 26.18 -1.99
CA ARG A 181 22.24 26.58 -1.80
C ARG A 181 21.31 25.77 -2.70
N TYR A 182 21.64 25.62 -3.98
CA TYR A 182 20.83 24.88 -4.93
C TYR A 182 20.69 23.40 -4.53
N GLN A 183 21.80 22.76 -4.15
CA GLN A 183 21.82 21.38 -3.66
C GLN A 183 20.94 21.20 -2.41
N GLN A 184 20.97 22.14 -1.47
CA GLN A 184 20.10 22.09 -0.28
C GLN A 184 18.61 22.26 -0.66
N MET A 185 18.28 23.13 -1.61
CA MET A 185 16.91 23.28 -2.10
C MET A 185 16.40 21.98 -2.76
N VAL A 186 17.17 21.38 -3.68
CA VAL A 186 16.79 20.11 -4.33
C VAL A 186 16.61 19.02 -3.27
N ARG A 187 17.57 18.88 -2.35
CA ARG A 187 17.49 17.93 -1.23
C ARG A 187 16.22 18.12 -0.41
N SER A 188 15.88 19.34 0.00
CA SER A 188 14.68 19.62 0.79
C SER A 188 13.39 19.28 0.02
N THR A 189 13.31 19.62 -1.27
CA THR A 189 12.18 19.21 -2.13
C THR A 189 12.04 17.69 -2.17
N MET A 190 13.14 16.96 -2.34
CA MET A 190 13.14 15.49 -2.36
C MET A 190 12.73 14.88 -1.01
N VAL A 191 13.25 15.38 0.11
CA VAL A 191 12.87 14.94 1.46
C VAL A 191 11.36 15.10 1.67
N LEU A 192 10.79 16.27 1.35
CA LEU A 192 9.36 16.54 1.53
C LEU A 192 8.49 15.67 0.62
N SER A 193 8.81 15.59 -0.67
CA SER A 193 8.04 14.82 -1.67
C SER A 193 8.00 13.32 -1.33
N LEU A 194 9.13 12.77 -0.87
CA LEU A 194 9.23 11.37 -0.49
C LEU A 194 8.63 11.08 0.89
N THR A 195 8.73 12.00 1.86
CA THR A 195 7.97 11.89 3.12
C THR A 195 6.47 11.84 2.85
N GLU A 196 5.96 12.67 1.94
CA GLU A 196 4.55 12.65 1.55
C GLU A 196 4.17 11.33 0.85
N LEU A 197 4.97 10.87 -0.11
CA LEU A 197 4.74 9.59 -0.82
C LEU A 197 4.69 8.40 0.16
N ILE A 198 5.69 8.27 1.03
CA ILE A 198 5.82 7.16 1.98
C ILE A 198 4.66 7.21 3.00
N SER A 199 4.31 8.38 3.51
CA SER A 199 3.19 8.56 4.43
C SER A 199 1.84 8.29 3.77
N ARG A 200 1.64 8.71 2.51
CA ARG A 200 0.43 8.34 1.73
C ARG A 200 0.31 6.83 1.56
N ILE A 201 1.41 6.12 1.27
CA ILE A 201 1.39 4.65 1.13
C ILE A 201 1.09 3.96 2.46
N SER A 202 1.70 4.37 3.58
CA SER A 202 1.49 3.70 4.88
C SER A 202 0.11 3.95 5.49
N LEU A 203 -0.48 5.12 5.24
CA LEU A 203 -1.77 5.56 5.80
C LEU A 203 -2.98 5.14 4.94
N LYS A 204 -2.75 4.51 3.78
CA LYS A 204 -3.83 3.99 2.92
C LYS A 204 -4.57 2.85 3.62
N LYS A 205 -5.68 3.19 4.27
CA LYS A 205 -6.66 2.22 4.78
C LYS A 205 -7.04 1.22 3.68
N SER A 206 -6.73 -0.05 3.90
CA SER A 206 -7.06 -1.12 2.97
C SER A 206 -8.60 -1.22 2.79
N LEU A 207 -9.02 -1.70 1.61
CA LEU A 207 -10.44 -1.79 1.20
C LEU A 207 -11.33 -2.61 2.16
N SER A 208 -10.76 -3.35 3.11
CA SER A 208 -11.48 -4.09 4.15
C SER A 208 -12.29 -3.19 5.08
N GLU A 209 -11.80 -2.00 5.44
CA GLU A 209 -12.58 -1.05 6.26
C GLU A 209 -13.72 -0.40 5.47
N ILE A 210 -13.49 -0.06 4.20
CA ILE A 210 -14.50 0.57 3.34
C ILE A 210 -15.66 -0.39 3.09
N ASN A 211 -15.38 -1.69 2.90
CA ASN A 211 -16.43 -2.70 2.70
C ASN A 211 -17.27 -2.97 3.96
N ALA A 212 -16.85 -2.54 5.15
CA ALA A 212 -17.64 -2.64 6.39
C ALA A 212 -18.75 -1.58 6.49
N LEU A 213 -18.73 -0.55 5.63
CA LEU A 213 -19.73 0.52 5.56
C LEU A 213 -20.83 0.29 4.52
N ILE A 214 -20.74 -0.77 3.72
CA ILE A 214 -21.80 -1.19 2.79
C ILE A 214 -22.62 -2.31 3.45
N PRO A 215 -23.88 -2.09 3.86
CA PRO A 215 -24.70 -3.15 4.40
C PRO A 215 -25.07 -4.14 3.28
N VAL A 216 -24.42 -5.30 3.26
CA VAL A 216 -24.84 -6.40 2.39
C VAL A 216 -26.27 -6.80 2.79
N PRO A 217 -27.28 -6.66 1.90
CA PRO A 217 -28.65 -6.98 2.24
C PRO A 217 -28.75 -8.47 2.54
N SER A 218 -29.09 -8.81 3.79
CA SER A 218 -29.19 -10.19 4.25
C SER A 218 -30.36 -10.92 3.57
N GLY A 219 -30.07 -11.56 2.44
CA GLY A 219 -31.02 -12.43 1.74
C GLY A 219 -31.46 -13.57 2.65
N ARG A 220 -32.72 -13.55 3.09
CA ARG A 220 -33.33 -14.61 3.89
C ARG A 220 -33.30 -15.91 3.10
N ARG A 221 -32.40 -16.84 3.46
CA ARG A 221 -32.52 -18.24 3.05
C ARG A 221 -33.61 -18.90 3.89
N SER A 222 -34.84 -18.87 3.36
CA SER A 222 -35.97 -19.63 3.90
C SER A 222 -35.66 -21.12 3.85
N ALA A 223 -35.71 -21.80 4.99
CA ALA A 223 -35.55 -23.25 5.05
C ALA A 223 -36.82 -23.95 4.52
N GLY A 224 -36.75 -24.51 3.31
CA GLY A 224 -37.68 -25.53 2.80
C GLY A 224 -37.07 -26.92 3.02
N LYS A 225 -37.87 -27.88 3.48
CA LYS A 225 -37.40 -29.21 3.89
C LYS A 225 -38.24 -30.29 3.20
N ALA A 226 -37.57 -31.31 2.64
CA ALA A 226 -38.13 -32.51 2.00
C ALA A 226 -38.92 -32.21 0.69
N ASP A 227 -38.98 -33.08 -0.33
CA ASP A 227 -39.13 -34.53 -0.29
C ASP A 227 -38.27 -35.30 -1.33
N ASP A 228 -38.06 -36.58 -1.05
CA ASP A 228 -37.41 -37.55 -1.95
C ASP A 228 -38.31 -37.87 -3.16
N ASN A 229 -37.76 -37.81 -4.38
CA ASN A 229 -38.24 -38.65 -5.47
C ASN A 229 -37.18 -38.86 -6.57
N ILE A 230 -36.66 -40.08 -6.66
CA ILE A 230 -35.84 -40.57 -7.78
C ILE A 230 -36.75 -41.32 -8.75
N PRO A 231 -36.71 -40.99 -10.04
CA PRO A 231 -36.95 -41.98 -11.09
C PRO A 231 -35.69 -42.22 -11.94
N ASP A 232 -35.54 -43.47 -12.36
CA ASP A 232 -34.35 -43.99 -13.03
C ASP A 232 -34.25 -43.63 -14.52
N ALA A 233 -33.01 -43.69 -15.01
CA ALA A 233 -32.53 -43.90 -16.38
C ALA A 233 -33.42 -43.59 -17.62
N ALA A 234 -32.90 -42.71 -18.50
CA ALA A 234 -32.58 -43.07 -19.89
C ALA A 234 -31.62 -42.03 -20.51
N GLY A 235 -30.62 -42.48 -21.28
CA GLY A 235 -29.57 -41.60 -21.80
C GLY A 235 -29.88 -40.94 -23.14
N THR A 236 -29.24 -39.81 -23.42
CA THR A 236 -28.87 -39.38 -24.79
C THR A 236 -27.55 -38.63 -24.71
N THR A 237 -26.56 -39.10 -25.44
CA THR A 237 -25.19 -38.54 -25.55
C THR A 237 -25.12 -37.42 -26.59
N LEU A 238 -23.98 -36.71 -26.59
CA LEU A 238 -23.45 -35.75 -27.60
C LEU A 238 -23.78 -34.26 -27.38
N PRO A 239 -22.90 -33.34 -27.82
CA PRO A 239 -21.43 -33.41 -27.68
C PRO A 239 -20.78 -32.07 -27.26
N TYR A 240 -19.50 -32.12 -26.87
CA TYR A 240 -18.63 -30.94 -26.82
C TYR A 240 -18.21 -30.52 -28.25
N PRO A 241 -18.04 -29.21 -28.52
CA PRO A 241 -17.36 -28.74 -29.72
C PRO A 241 -15.87 -28.49 -29.44
N GLU A 242 -15.00 -29.39 -29.88
CA GLU A 242 -13.64 -29.04 -30.29
C GLU A 242 -13.60 -28.84 -31.82
N GLU A 243 -12.48 -28.29 -32.30
CA GLU A 243 -12.10 -28.09 -33.71
C GLU A 243 -12.84 -27.00 -34.51
N CYS A 244 -12.16 -25.85 -34.62
CA CYS A 244 -12.06 -25.10 -35.87
C CYS A 244 -10.57 -24.83 -36.14
N LEU A 245 -9.93 -25.74 -36.88
CA LEU A 245 -8.56 -25.60 -37.35
C LEU A 245 -8.44 -26.16 -38.78
N ALA A 246 -7.50 -25.59 -39.54
CA ALA A 246 -7.25 -25.80 -40.97
C ALA A 246 -8.33 -25.19 -41.90
N VAL A 247 -8.00 -24.66 -43.09
CA VAL A 247 -6.70 -24.60 -43.79
C VAL A 247 -6.57 -23.28 -44.55
N HIS A 248 -5.37 -22.70 -44.62
CA HIS A 248 -4.79 -22.27 -45.90
C HIS A 248 -3.26 -22.16 -45.74
N ALA A 249 -2.55 -22.92 -46.57
CA ALA A 249 -1.11 -22.84 -46.77
C ALA A 249 -0.83 -22.35 -48.21
N ALA A 250 0.44 -22.09 -48.51
CA ALA A 250 1.01 -21.32 -49.63
C ALA A 250 1.15 -19.81 -49.28
N ASP A 251 2.29 -19.15 -49.52
CA ASP A 251 3.46 -19.54 -50.34
C ASP A 251 4.81 -19.55 -49.59
N ALA A 252 5.79 -20.20 -50.20
CA ALA A 252 7.14 -20.40 -49.68
C ALA A 252 8.18 -19.52 -50.39
N GLU A 253 9.25 -19.22 -49.64
CA GLU A 253 10.61 -18.84 -50.09
C GLU A 253 10.82 -17.80 -51.20
N THR A 254 11.62 -16.77 -50.87
CA THR A 254 12.77 -16.43 -51.74
C THR A 254 13.98 -15.99 -50.90
N PHE A 255 15.05 -16.78 -50.98
CA PHE A 255 16.41 -16.41 -50.57
C PHE A 255 16.90 -15.16 -51.33
N SER A 256 17.56 -14.21 -50.65
CA SER A 256 18.86 -13.71 -51.11
C SER A 256 19.62 -12.92 -50.02
N ASN A 257 20.83 -13.38 -49.73
CA ASN A 257 21.87 -12.56 -49.11
C ASN A 257 22.54 -11.67 -50.19
N THR A 258 23.45 -10.80 -49.74
CA THR A 258 24.55 -10.15 -50.49
C THR A 258 24.21 -8.93 -51.36
N PRO A 259 25.18 -8.03 -51.61
CA PRO A 259 26.58 -8.01 -51.12
C PRO A 259 26.86 -7.04 -49.97
#